data_AF-A0A8T5S9Y7-F1
#
_entry.id   AF-A0A8T5S9Y7-F1
#
_cell.length_a   1.000
_cell.length_b   1.000
_cell.length_c   1.000
_cell.angle_alpha   90.00
_cell.angle_beta   90.00
_cell.angle_gamma   90.00
#
_symmetry.space_group_name_H-M   'P 1'
#
loop_
_entity.id
_entity.type
_entity.pdbx_description
1 polymer ?
#
loop_
_entity_poly.entity_id
_entity_poly.type
_entity_poly.pdbx_seq_one_letter_code
_entity_poly.pdbx_strand_id
1 'polypeptide(L)'
;MIKHGQVIRLKSENLRWIRSNLRKLFLTALSYQFNRLVDQGHLQSSVDNFNGVQKIDQRIRSTDDLFKFSICRCRRCWSVERDAVFWSDEIEYQFWYPPLSDEEKCNITPDTYWVCPECFAIQMEIVKRRKKEKYYYFREYDIADTLYSIGIKKPEDIEAFLKEEAKFFDDEYYEAEDRSYRKQDLGG
;
A
#
# COMPACT_ATOMS: atom_id res chain seq x y z
N MET A 1 0.74 -23.05 -1.96
CA MET A 1 -0.51 -22.33 -1.63
C MET A 1 -0.32 -21.61 -0.30
N ILE A 2 -0.07 -20.30 -0.33
CA ILE A 2 -0.05 -19.47 0.89
C ILE A 2 -1.49 -19.43 1.41
N LYS A 3 -1.73 -19.86 2.65
CA LYS A 3 -3.04 -19.80 3.29
C LYS A 3 -3.30 -18.35 3.68
N HIS A 4 -3.94 -17.57 2.81
CA HIS A 4 -4.35 -16.21 3.18
C HIS A 4 -5.46 -16.28 4.23
N GLY A 5 -5.20 -15.70 5.41
CA GLY A 5 -6.20 -15.51 6.46
C GLY A 5 -6.33 -16.67 7.45
N GLN A 6 -5.40 -16.76 8.42
CA GLN A 6 -5.65 -17.53 9.64
C GLN A 6 -6.30 -16.62 10.68
N VAL A 7 -7.51 -16.98 11.12
CA VAL A 7 -8.25 -16.26 12.16
C VAL A 7 -7.81 -16.74 13.54
N ILE A 8 -7.37 -15.84 14.40
CA ILE A 8 -7.11 -16.11 15.81
C ILE A 8 -8.33 -15.67 16.61
N ARG A 9 -9.18 -16.64 16.98
CA ARG A 9 -10.45 -16.43 17.68
C ARG A 9 -10.41 -16.95 19.10
N LEU A 10 -10.81 -16.11 20.05
CA LEU A 10 -11.07 -16.51 21.44
C LEU A 10 -12.58 -16.70 21.63
N LYS A 11 -13.00 -17.92 21.96
CA LYS A 11 -14.43 -18.24 22.12
C LYS A 11 -15.00 -17.72 23.46
N SER A 12 -14.19 -17.66 24.50
CA SER A 12 -14.61 -17.18 25.83
C SER A 12 -14.74 -15.65 25.86
N GLU A 13 -15.85 -15.15 26.40
CA GLU A 13 -16.08 -13.72 26.58
C GLU A 13 -15.11 -13.09 27.59
N ASN A 14 -14.87 -13.75 28.73
CA ASN A 14 -13.90 -13.29 29.72
C ASN A 14 -12.49 -13.18 29.12
N LEU A 15 -12.07 -14.17 28.33
CA LEU A 15 -10.76 -14.12 27.66
C LEU A 15 -10.70 -13.03 26.58
N ARG A 16 -11.81 -12.75 25.88
CA ARG A 16 -11.89 -11.62 24.94
C ARG A 16 -11.75 -10.29 25.66
N TRP A 17 -12.41 -10.12 26.81
CA TRP A 17 -12.28 -8.93 27.64
C TRP A 17 -10.85 -8.73 28.17
N ILE A 18 -10.24 -9.78 28.73
CA ILE A 18 -8.84 -9.76 29.18
C ILE A 18 -7.91 -9.37 28.04
N ARG A 19 -8.04 -10.03 26.87
CA ARG A 19 -7.25 -9.69 25.68
C ARG A 19 -7.40 -8.22 25.30
N SER A 20 -8.63 -7.71 25.23
CA SER A 20 -8.89 -6.31 24.87
C SER A 20 -8.21 -5.34 25.83
N ASN A 21 -8.25 -5.60 27.13
CA ASN A 21 -7.58 -4.77 28.13
C ASN A 21 -6.06 -4.84 28.03
N LEU A 22 -5.49 -6.03 27.82
CA LEU A 22 -4.05 -6.18 27.59
C LEU A 22 -3.58 -5.44 26.34
N ARG A 23 -4.36 -5.51 25.25
CA ARG A 23 -4.09 -4.75 24.02
C ARG A 23 -4.14 -3.24 24.25
N LYS A 24 -5.17 -2.75 24.95
CA LYS A 24 -5.30 -1.32 25.32
C LYS A 24 -4.09 -0.89 26.15
N LEU A 25 -3.73 -1.65 27.19
CA LEU A 25 -2.59 -1.36 28.05
C LEU A 25 -1.27 -1.31 27.26
N PHE A 26 -1.04 -2.30 26.39
CA PHE A 26 0.15 -2.35 25.54
C PHE A 26 0.24 -1.14 24.60
N LEU A 27 -0.85 -0.80 23.91
CA LEU A 27 -0.87 0.35 23.00
C LEU A 27 -0.69 1.68 23.73
N THR A 28 -1.24 1.83 24.94
CA THR A 28 -0.99 2.98 25.80
C THR A 28 0.48 3.07 26.19
N ALA A 29 1.10 1.95 26.58
CA ALA A 29 2.53 1.91 26.91
C ALA A 29 3.41 2.26 25.71
N LEU A 30 3.07 1.78 24.51
CA LEU A 30 3.76 2.17 23.27
C LEU A 30 3.63 3.67 22.97
N SER A 31 2.42 4.24 23.13
CA SER A 31 2.19 5.67 22.93
C SER A 31 3.02 6.52 23.90
N TYR A 32 3.05 6.13 25.17
CA TYR A 32 3.91 6.79 26.17
C TYR A 32 5.39 6.70 25.81
N GLN A 33 5.85 5.52 25.39
CA GLN A 33 7.23 5.31 24.97
C GLN A 33 7.60 6.15 23.74
N PHE A 34 6.69 6.25 22.77
CA PHE A 34 6.87 7.08 21.57
C PHE A 34 7.07 8.55 21.96
N ASN A 35 6.15 9.11 22.76
CA ASN A 35 6.25 10.51 23.20
C ASN A 35 7.56 10.77 23.97
N ARG A 36 7.95 9.86 24.86
CA ARG A 36 9.22 9.95 25.59
C ARG A 36 10.44 9.97 24.64
N LEU A 37 10.42 9.19 23.57
CA LEU A 37 11.50 9.19 22.57
C LEU A 37 11.53 10.49 21.77
N VAL A 38 10.37 11.05 21.40
CA VAL A 38 10.27 12.35 20.74
C VAL A 38 10.87 13.44 21.62
N ASP A 39 10.52 13.49 22.91
CA ASP A 39 11.09 14.45 23.86
C ASP A 39 12.62 14.30 23.97
N GLN A 40 13.13 13.07 24.04
CA GLN A 40 14.57 12.81 24.03
C GLN A 40 15.23 13.28 22.73
N GLY A 41 14.57 13.10 21.59
CA GLY A 41 15.05 13.53 20.28
C GLY A 41 15.20 15.06 20.24
N HIS A 42 14.20 15.79 20.74
CA HIS A 42 14.27 17.25 20.88
C HIS A 42 15.45 17.69 21.74
N LEU A 43 15.67 17.04 22.89
CA LEU A 43 16.80 17.35 23.78
C LEU A 43 18.17 17.08 23.14
N GLN A 44 18.31 16.00 22.36
CA GLN A 44 19.56 15.72 21.64
C GLN A 44 19.79 16.71 20.49
N SER A 45 18.72 17.12 19.80
CA SER A 45 18.80 18.12 18.75
C SER A 45 19.18 19.50 19.28
N SER A 46 18.73 19.88 20.48
CA SER A 46 19.06 21.19 21.07
C SER A 46 20.52 21.37 21.48
N VAL A 47 21.30 20.29 21.47
CA VAL A 47 22.74 20.28 21.77
C VAL A 47 23.57 19.81 20.56
N ASP A 48 22.98 19.83 19.36
CA ASP A 48 23.60 19.42 18.09
C ASP A 48 24.21 18.00 18.11
N ASN A 49 23.66 17.09 18.92
CA ASN A 49 24.10 15.69 18.95
C ASN A 49 23.39 14.85 17.87
N PHE A 50 23.82 15.02 16.62
CA PHE A 50 23.22 14.32 15.47
C PHE A 50 23.26 12.80 15.57
N ASN A 51 24.32 12.22 16.12
CA ASN A 51 24.41 10.76 16.35
C ASN A 51 23.37 10.28 17.38
N GLY A 52 23.10 11.09 18.40
CA GLY A 52 22.03 10.85 19.38
C GLY A 52 20.65 10.88 18.72
N VAL A 53 20.40 11.90 17.89
CA VAL A 53 19.14 12.04 17.14
C VAL A 53 18.89 10.85 16.22
N GLN A 54 19.89 10.41 15.45
CA GLN A 54 19.74 9.25 14.55
C GLN A 54 19.36 7.97 15.29
N LYS A 55 20.00 7.70 16.45
CA LYS A 55 19.66 6.52 17.26
C LYS A 55 18.25 6.60 17.83
N ILE A 56 17.78 7.80 18.18
CA ILE A 56 16.42 8.01 18.68
C ILE A 56 15.41 7.86 17.54
N ASP A 57 15.68 8.43 16.36
CA ASP A 57 14.82 8.31 15.18
C ASP A 57 14.59 6.83 14.79
N GLN A 58 15.65 6.02 14.81
CA GLN A 58 15.53 4.57 14.59
C GLN A 58 14.57 3.91 15.59
N ARG A 59 14.64 4.27 16.88
CA ARG A 59 13.74 3.74 17.92
C ARG A 59 12.31 4.24 17.77
N ILE A 60 12.12 5.49 17.35
CA ILE A 60 10.81 6.06 17.04
C ILE A 60 10.17 5.27 15.92
N ARG A 61 10.88 5.02 14.81
CA ARG A 61 10.41 4.22 13.69
C ARG A 61 10.02 2.80 14.12
N SER A 62 10.88 2.11 14.89
CA SER A 62 10.54 0.78 15.40
C SER A 62 9.30 0.78 16.32
N THR A 63 9.11 1.84 17.11
CA THR A 63 7.93 1.98 18.00
C THR A 63 6.66 2.22 17.18
N ASP A 64 6.75 3.07 16.15
CA ASP A 64 5.65 3.34 15.22
C ASP A 64 5.28 2.09 14.40
N ASP A 65 6.27 1.32 13.93
CA ASP A 65 6.04 0.04 13.25
C ASP A 65 5.30 -0.95 14.15
N LEU A 66 5.73 -1.11 15.41
CA LEU A 66 5.01 -1.95 16.38
C LEU A 66 3.57 -1.46 16.60
N PHE A 67 3.37 -0.14 16.66
CA PHE A 67 2.04 0.43 16.80
C PHE A 67 1.16 0.16 15.57
N LYS A 68 1.74 0.24 14.36
CA LYS A 68 1.07 0.09 13.07
C LYS A 68 0.77 -1.36 12.68
N PHE A 69 1.69 -2.28 12.97
CA PHE A 69 1.67 -3.65 12.47
C PHE A 69 1.44 -4.72 13.56
N SER A 70 1.28 -4.34 14.84
CA SER A 70 0.96 -5.31 15.89
C SER A 70 -0.43 -5.94 15.74
N ILE A 71 -0.56 -7.19 16.19
CA ILE A 71 -1.84 -7.92 16.31
C ILE A 71 -2.83 -7.26 17.29
N CYS A 72 -2.39 -6.25 18.05
CA CYS A 72 -3.19 -5.60 19.07
C CYS A 72 -4.27 -4.68 18.48
N ARG A 73 -4.18 -4.34 17.19
CA ARG A 73 -5.11 -3.42 16.53
C ARG A 73 -5.37 -3.83 15.09
N CYS A 74 -6.62 -3.73 14.65
CA CYS A 74 -6.95 -3.84 13.23
C CYS A 74 -6.35 -2.67 12.45
N ARG A 75 -5.51 -2.95 11.44
CA ARG A 75 -4.88 -1.94 10.57
C ARG A 75 -5.89 -1.03 9.84
N ARG A 76 -7.09 -1.53 9.56
CA ARG A 76 -8.13 -0.81 8.80
C ARG A 76 -9.07 0.01 9.68
N CYS A 77 -9.72 -0.61 10.66
CA CYS A 77 -10.74 0.04 11.50
C CYS A 77 -10.24 0.45 12.89
N TRP A 78 -8.96 0.22 13.20
CA TRP A 78 -8.31 0.60 14.46
C TRP A 78 -8.89 -0.05 15.72
N SER A 79 -9.81 -1.02 15.56
CA SER A 79 -10.38 -1.76 16.68
C SER A 79 -9.33 -2.64 17.38
N VAL A 80 -9.35 -2.62 18.71
CA VAL A 80 -8.50 -3.45 19.58
C VAL A 80 -9.26 -4.65 20.18
N GLU A 81 -10.58 -4.67 20.02
CA GLU A 81 -11.47 -5.61 20.69
C GLU A 81 -11.77 -6.85 19.86
N ARG A 82 -11.69 -6.70 18.53
CA ARG A 82 -12.04 -7.74 17.57
C ARG A 82 -10.95 -8.80 17.45
N ASP A 83 -11.32 -9.96 16.91
CA ASP A 83 -10.37 -11.00 16.55
C ASP A 83 -9.38 -10.51 15.49
N ALA A 84 -8.30 -11.25 15.28
CA ALA A 84 -7.26 -10.88 14.34
C ALA A 84 -7.15 -11.92 13.22
N VAL A 85 -6.97 -11.42 12.01
CA VAL A 85 -6.73 -12.20 10.79
C VAL A 85 -5.48 -11.63 10.14
N PHE A 86 -4.54 -12.50 9.81
CA PHE A 86 -3.32 -12.12 9.11
C PHE A 86 -3.64 -11.79 7.64
N TRP A 87 -3.08 -10.70 7.15
CA TRP A 87 -3.15 -10.26 5.76
C TRP A 87 -1.75 -10.04 5.21
N SER A 88 -1.55 -10.42 3.95
CA SER A 88 -0.33 -10.22 3.16
C SER A 88 -0.72 -9.65 1.81
N ASP A 89 -0.11 -8.54 1.43
CA ASP A 89 -0.35 -7.87 0.15
C ASP A 89 0.20 -8.68 -1.05
N GLU A 90 0.89 -9.81 -0.82
CA GLU A 90 1.25 -10.78 -1.88
C GLU A 90 0.05 -11.27 -2.68
N ILE A 91 -1.15 -11.23 -2.09
CA ILE A 91 -2.38 -11.55 -2.80
C ILE A 91 -2.58 -10.64 -4.03
N GLU A 92 -2.02 -9.43 -4.03
CA GLU A 92 -2.13 -8.50 -5.15
C GLU A 92 -1.20 -8.85 -6.32
N TYR A 93 -0.17 -9.69 -6.11
CA TYR A 93 0.77 -10.10 -7.16
C TYR A 93 0.09 -10.79 -8.36
N GLN A 94 -1.07 -11.39 -8.14
CA GLN A 94 -1.86 -12.01 -9.21
C GLN A 94 -2.48 -11.02 -10.20
N PHE A 95 -2.47 -9.72 -9.88
CA PHE A 95 -2.95 -8.65 -10.75
C PHE A 95 -1.82 -7.93 -11.48
N TRP A 96 -0.56 -8.34 -11.28
CA TRP A 96 0.59 -7.67 -11.87
C TRP A 96 0.82 -8.20 -13.30
N TYR A 97 1.07 -7.29 -14.24
CA TYR A 97 1.41 -7.62 -15.61
C TYR A 97 2.66 -6.85 -16.10
N PRO A 98 3.65 -7.50 -16.75
CA PRO A 98 3.79 -8.96 -16.86
C PRO A 98 3.83 -9.64 -15.47
N PRO A 99 3.40 -10.92 -15.37
CA PRO A 99 3.40 -11.63 -14.09
C PRO A 99 4.79 -11.63 -13.45
N LEU A 100 4.83 -11.45 -12.13
CA LEU A 100 6.09 -11.51 -11.37
C LEU A 100 6.74 -12.89 -11.51
N SER A 101 8.02 -12.90 -11.85
CA SER A 101 8.89 -14.07 -11.71
C SER A 101 9.06 -14.45 -10.24
N ASP A 102 9.51 -15.69 -9.97
CA ASP A 102 9.71 -16.13 -8.58
C ASP A 102 10.86 -15.39 -7.90
N GLU A 103 11.89 -14.99 -8.66
CA GLU A 103 12.98 -14.15 -8.17
C GLU A 103 12.46 -12.76 -7.76
N GLU A 104 11.64 -12.10 -8.59
CA GLU A 104 11.03 -10.82 -8.22
C GLU A 104 10.16 -10.96 -6.96
N LYS A 105 9.35 -12.02 -6.85
CA LYS A 105 8.52 -12.26 -5.65
C LYS A 105 9.37 -12.41 -4.39
N CYS A 106 10.53 -13.06 -4.48
CA CYS A 106 11.44 -13.21 -3.34
C CYS A 106 12.12 -11.91 -2.94
N ASN A 107 12.33 -11.00 -3.89
CA ASN A 107 12.97 -9.70 -3.67
C ASN A 107 12.00 -8.61 -3.20
N ILE A 108 10.69 -8.79 -3.42
CA ILE A 108 9.66 -7.88 -2.89
C ILE A 108 9.32 -8.31 -1.46
N THR A 109 9.47 -7.40 -0.51
CA THR A 109 8.94 -7.59 0.85
C THR A 109 7.51 -7.07 0.89
N PRO A 110 6.49 -7.96 0.91
CA PRO A 110 5.10 -7.52 0.96
C PRO A 110 4.78 -6.87 2.30
N ASP A 111 3.91 -5.87 2.27
CA ASP A 111 3.29 -5.37 3.48
C ASP A 111 2.43 -6.48 4.10
N THR A 112 2.68 -6.75 5.38
CA THR A 112 1.93 -7.73 6.16
C THR A 112 1.38 -7.08 7.42
N TYR A 113 0.11 -7.37 7.73
CA TYR A 113 -0.58 -6.72 8.84
C TYR A 113 -1.78 -7.52 9.34
N TRP A 114 -2.32 -7.10 10.49
CA TRP A 114 -3.47 -7.73 11.11
C TRP A 114 -4.74 -6.91 10.91
N VAL A 115 -5.83 -7.58 10.54
CA VAL A 115 -7.16 -6.98 10.40
C VAL A 115 -8.20 -7.75 11.18
N CYS A 116 -9.35 -7.14 11.47
CA CYS A 116 -10.48 -7.86 12.03
C CYS A 116 -11.21 -8.68 10.95
N PRO A 117 -11.98 -9.72 11.32
CA PRO A 117 -12.69 -10.58 10.36
C PRO A 117 -13.58 -9.81 9.38
N GLU A 118 -14.24 -8.74 9.82
CA GLU A 118 -15.11 -7.92 8.94
C GLU A 118 -14.27 -7.16 7.91
N CYS A 119 -13.15 -6.55 8.31
CA CYS A 119 -12.25 -5.87 7.38
C CYS A 119 -11.55 -6.86 6.44
N PHE A 120 -11.24 -8.08 6.90
CA PHE A 120 -10.75 -9.14 6.04
C PHE A 120 -11.77 -9.50 4.95
N ALA A 121 -13.05 -9.66 5.31
CA ALA A 121 -14.11 -9.97 4.35
C ALA A 121 -14.23 -8.89 3.26
N ILE A 122 -14.22 -7.60 3.65
CA ILE A 122 -14.24 -6.46 2.72
C ILE A 122 -13.04 -6.51 1.75
N GLN A 123 -11.83 -6.76 2.26
CA GLN A 123 -10.65 -6.84 1.40
C GLN A 123 -10.72 -8.02 0.44
N MET A 124 -11.20 -9.18 0.90
CA MET A 124 -11.41 -10.33 0.02
C MET A 124 -12.47 -10.07 -1.06
N GLU A 125 -13.51 -9.28 -0.76
CA GLU A 125 -14.49 -8.84 -1.76
C GLU A 125 -13.86 -7.94 -2.82
N ILE A 126 -12.97 -7.02 -2.43
CA ILE A 126 -12.21 -6.19 -3.37
C ILE A 126 -11.35 -7.06 -4.29
N VAL A 127 -10.61 -8.02 -3.74
CA VAL A 127 -9.79 -8.97 -4.51
C VAL A 127 -10.66 -9.78 -5.48
N LYS A 128 -11.81 -10.30 -5.03
CA LYS A 128 -12.75 -11.03 -5.89
C LYS A 128 -13.30 -10.15 -7.02
N ARG A 129 -13.63 -8.89 -6.72
CA ARG A 129 -14.11 -7.93 -7.71
C ARG A 129 -13.05 -7.64 -8.76
N ARG A 130 -11.81 -7.34 -8.35
CA ARG A 130 -10.66 -7.14 -9.26
C ARG A 130 -10.45 -8.32 -10.21
N LYS A 131 -10.55 -9.55 -9.69
CA LYS A 131 -10.50 -10.77 -10.54
C LYS A 131 -11.61 -10.80 -11.57
N LYS A 132 -12.86 -10.53 -11.14
CA LYS A 132 -14.03 -10.54 -12.02
C LYS A 132 -13.93 -9.48 -13.12
N GLU A 133 -13.44 -8.29 -12.76
CA GLU A 133 -13.28 -7.15 -13.65
C GLU A 133 -12.05 -7.26 -14.55
N LYS A 134 -11.21 -8.30 -14.37
CA LYS A 134 -9.92 -8.44 -15.05
C LYS A 134 -9.07 -7.16 -14.88
N TYR A 135 -8.98 -6.72 -13.63
CA TYR A 135 -8.13 -5.59 -13.23
C TYR A 135 -6.66 -6.02 -13.22
N TYR A 136 -5.78 -5.19 -13.79
CA TYR A 136 -4.35 -5.40 -13.82
C TYR A 136 -3.58 -4.12 -13.48
N TYR A 137 -2.40 -4.30 -12.91
CA TYR A 137 -1.36 -3.29 -12.82
C TYR A 137 -0.26 -3.61 -13.85
N PHE A 138 -0.22 -2.82 -14.91
CA PHE A 138 0.73 -2.89 -16.01
C PHE A 138 2.01 -2.12 -15.64
N ARG A 139 2.97 -2.85 -15.07
CA ARG A 139 4.10 -2.29 -14.31
C ARG A 139 5.11 -1.53 -15.15
N GLU A 140 5.31 -2.01 -16.37
CA GLU A 140 6.23 -1.38 -17.33
C GLU A 140 5.73 -0.01 -17.82
N TYR A 141 4.44 0.26 -17.62
CA TYR A 141 3.75 1.46 -18.09
C TYR A 141 3.16 2.30 -16.96
N ASP A 142 3.27 1.85 -15.71
CA ASP A 142 2.65 2.48 -14.51
C ASP A 142 1.13 2.73 -14.67
N ILE A 143 0.41 1.79 -15.28
CA ILE A 143 -1.03 1.87 -15.52
C ILE A 143 -1.76 0.81 -14.69
N ALA A 144 -2.84 1.19 -14.01
CA ALA A 144 -3.64 0.27 -13.21
C ALA A 144 -5.12 0.36 -13.58
N ASP A 145 -5.61 -0.58 -14.38
CA ASP A 145 -6.97 -0.53 -14.92
C ASP A 145 -7.54 -1.91 -15.29
N THR A 146 -8.82 -1.96 -15.65
CA THR A 146 -9.46 -3.17 -16.20
C THR A 146 -9.17 -3.30 -17.69
N LEU A 147 -9.12 -4.54 -18.20
CA LEU A 147 -8.98 -4.75 -19.64
C LEU A 147 -10.10 -4.06 -20.45
N TYR A 148 -11.32 -4.03 -19.89
CA TYR A 148 -12.47 -3.44 -20.55
C TYR A 148 -12.36 -1.92 -20.70
N SER A 149 -11.94 -1.20 -19.65
CA SER A 149 -11.83 0.26 -19.67
C SER A 149 -10.76 0.76 -20.63
N ILE A 150 -9.63 0.05 -20.72
CA ILE A 150 -8.57 0.35 -21.70
C ILE A 150 -8.84 -0.27 -23.08
N GLY A 151 -9.99 -0.90 -23.29
CA GLY A 151 -10.39 -1.40 -24.62
C GLY A 151 -9.64 -2.64 -25.14
N ILE A 152 -8.87 -3.35 -24.29
CA ILE A 152 -8.12 -4.55 -24.70
C ILE A 152 -8.80 -5.84 -24.24
N LYS A 153 -8.51 -6.98 -24.91
CA LYS A 153 -9.15 -8.28 -24.59
C LYS A 153 -8.32 -9.14 -23.64
N LYS A 154 -7.00 -9.02 -23.72
CA LYS A 154 -6.02 -9.77 -22.92
C LYS A 154 -4.86 -8.84 -22.55
N PRO A 155 -4.16 -9.07 -21.41
CA PRO A 155 -3.09 -8.19 -20.96
C PRO A 155 -1.93 -8.04 -21.96
N GLU A 156 -1.67 -9.07 -22.78
CA GLU A 156 -0.61 -9.08 -23.81
C GLU A 156 -0.78 -7.99 -24.88
N ASP A 157 -2.00 -7.47 -25.04
CA ASP A 157 -2.29 -6.46 -26.08
C ASP A 157 -1.93 -5.02 -25.64
N ILE A 158 -1.44 -4.82 -24.40
CA ILE A 158 -1.18 -3.49 -23.84
C ILE A 158 -0.17 -2.67 -24.66
N GLU A 159 0.90 -3.29 -25.15
CA GLU A 159 1.93 -2.58 -25.93
C GLU A 159 1.35 -2.10 -27.27
N ALA A 160 0.54 -2.93 -27.93
CA ALA A 160 -0.11 -2.57 -29.19
C ALA A 160 -1.13 -1.45 -28.98
N PHE A 161 -1.92 -1.53 -27.91
CA PHE A 161 -2.86 -0.48 -27.51
C PHE A 161 -2.16 0.85 -27.24
N LEU A 162 -1.09 0.87 -26.44
CA LEU A 162 -0.35 2.09 -26.14
C LEU A 162 0.31 2.70 -27.37
N LYS A 163 0.80 1.88 -28.31
CA LYS A 163 1.31 2.37 -29.61
C LYS A 163 0.22 2.95 -30.50
N GLU A 164 -1.01 2.45 -30.40
CA GLU A 164 -2.16 2.99 -31.13
C GLU A 164 -2.64 4.30 -30.51
N GLU A 165 -2.82 4.35 -29.19
CA GLU A 165 -3.11 5.58 -28.44
C GLU A 165 -2.06 6.65 -28.68
N ALA A 166 -0.78 6.27 -28.64
CA ALA A 166 0.32 7.20 -28.91
C ALA A 166 0.18 7.89 -30.26
N LYS A 167 -0.39 7.28 -31.32
CA LYS A 167 -0.59 7.97 -32.62
C LYS A 167 -1.60 9.12 -32.55
N PHE A 168 -2.47 9.13 -31.55
CA PHE A 168 -3.41 10.24 -31.32
C PHE A 168 -2.79 11.36 -30.47
N PHE A 169 -1.63 11.11 -29.85
CA PHE A 169 -0.90 12.06 -29.01
C PHE A 169 0.48 12.47 -29.58
N ASP A 170 1.08 11.63 -30.42
CA ASP A 170 2.28 11.83 -31.24
C ASP A 170 1.83 12.00 -32.70
N ASP A 171 1.39 13.22 -33.00
CA ASP A 171 1.77 14.00 -34.18
C ASP A 171 0.92 15.30 -34.19
N GLU A 172 1.57 16.45 -34.35
CA GLU A 172 0.99 17.74 -34.82
C GLU A 172 0.29 18.75 -33.87
N TYR A 173 -0.02 18.51 -32.58
CA TYR A 173 -0.67 19.59 -31.80
C TYR A 173 0.29 20.71 -31.33
N TYR A 174 1.58 20.44 -31.11
CA TYR A 174 2.56 21.47 -30.74
C TYR A 174 3.32 22.09 -31.92
N GLU A 175 3.38 21.44 -33.09
CA GLU A 175 4.01 22.04 -34.29
C GLU A 175 3.04 22.87 -35.16
N ALA A 176 1.73 22.63 -35.08
CA ALA A 176 0.73 23.42 -35.80
C ALA A 176 0.53 24.81 -35.17
N GLU A 177 0.61 24.95 -33.85
CA GLU A 177 0.54 26.26 -33.19
C GLU A 177 1.80 27.10 -33.46
N ASP A 178 3.02 26.54 -33.40
CA ASP A 178 4.26 27.31 -33.63
C ASP A 178 4.44 27.76 -35.11
N ARG A 179 3.86 27.04 -36.08
CA ARG A 179 3.81 27.50 -37.49
C ARG A 179 2.69 28.52 -37.75
N SER A 180 1.62 28.54 -36.95
CA SER A 180 0.56 29.54 -37.07
C SER A 180 1.00 30.90 -36.51
N TYR A 181 1.80 30.92 -35.43
CA TYR A 181 2.37 32.14 -34.85
C TYR A 181 3.49 32.73 -35.72
N ARG A 182 4.40 31.93 -36.29
CA ARG A 182 5.49 32.45 -37.15
C ARG A 182 5.05 32.99 -38.52
N LYS A 183 3.84 32.66 -38.98
CA LYS A 183 3.28 33.23 -40.23
C LYS A 183 2.53 34.54 -40.01
N GLN A 184 2.16 34.90 -38.78
CA GLN A 184 1.56 36.20 -38.48
C GLN A 184 2.61 37.30 -38.26
N ASP A 185 3.85 36.94 -37.87
CA ASP A 185 4.92 37.92 -37.58
C ASP A 185 5.87 38.23 -38.77
N LEU A 186 5.68 37.59 -39.93
CA LEU A 186 6.51 37.80 -41.13
C LEU A 186 5.71 38.23 -42.38
N GLY A 187 4.45 38.64 -42.18
CA GLY A 187 3.55 39.12 -43.22
C GLY A 187 2.99 40.51 -42.92
N GLY A 188 3.87 41.51 -42.85
CA GLY A 188 3.57 42.94 -42.74
C GLY A 188 4.75 43.77 -43.20
#